data_AF-A0A357BXT2-F1
#
_entry.id   AF-A0A357BXT2-F1
#
_cell.length_a   1.000
_cell.length_b   1.000
_cell.length_c   1.000
_cell.angle_alpha   90.00
_cell.angle_beta   90.00
_cell.angle_gamma   90.00
#
_symmetry.space_group_name_H-M   'P 1'
#
loop_
_entity.id
_entity.type
_entity.pdbx_description
1 polymer ?
#
loop_
_entity_poly.entity_id
_entity_poly.type
_entity_poly.pdbx_seq_one_letter_code
_entity_poly.pdbx_strand_id
1 'polypeptide(L)'
;MKLPEIKNSQKYKGLYVVDFGQSCSVGFTADEVAELLESENFKDIKVYKIYNAYPDGKMELKGVPSEIFQLEFGMFFYASDEATANRDYKTLVNSAVKTAPPAKAKVHMAQYSDEKFVTAVIFPAEYNDEFSKWLLDINYKTAGSAEGGIEAAKRYYADAPQIIEWHQLFSADQIDSMTGAELLTATKMAIAR
;
A
#
# COMPACT_ATOMS: atom_id res chain seq x y z
N MET A 1 1.96 23.14 -11.22
CA MET A 1 3.07 22.64 -10.38
C MET A 1 4.42 23.01 -10.99
N LYS A 2 5.34 23.54 -10.17
CA LYS A 2 6.77 23.65 -10.46
C LYS A 2 7.51 22.99 -9.31
N LEU A 3 8.25 21.92 -9.58
CA LEU A 3 9.05 21.24 -8.57
C LEU A 3 10.27 22.09 -8.18
N PRO A 4 10.73 22.02 -6.93
CA PRO A 4 12.02 22.59 -6.54
C PRO A 4 13.16 21.85 -7.25
N GLU A 5 14.33 22.49 -7.30
CA GLU A 5 15.55 21.82 -7.75
C GLU A 5 15.96 20.76 -6.72
N ILE A 6 16.04 19.50 -7.14
CA ILE A 6 16.27 18.37 -6.25
C ILE A 6 17.55 17.64 -6.64
N LYS A 7 18.51 17.65 -5.71
CA LYS A 7 19.72 16.83 -5.79
C LYS A 7 19.46 15.44 -5.20
N ASN A 8 20.14 14.42 -5.74
CA ASN A 8 20.00 13.03 -5.30
C ASN A 8 18.55 12.52 -5.37
N SER A 9 17.80 12.92 -6.39
CA SER A 9 16.35 12.66 -6.53
C SER A 9 15.97 11.17 -6.42
N GLN A 10 16.91 10.27 -6.72
CA GLN A 10 16.75 8.82 -6.63
C GLN A 10 16.31 8.35 -5.24
N LYS A 11 16.70 9.06 -4.16
CA LYS A 11 16.29 8.71 -2.79
C LYS A 11 14.79 8.89 -2.54
N TYR A 12 14.09 9.64 -3.38
CA TYR A 12 12.64 9.88 -3.24
C TYR A 12 11.79 8.95 -4.10
N LYS A 13 12.38 8.00 -4.83
CA LYS A 13 11.60 7.01 -5.58
C LYS A 13 10.68 6.24 -4.62
N GLY A 14 9.41 6.14 -4.97
CA GLY A 14 8.36 5.53 -4.13
C GLY A 14 7.71 6.50 -3.12
N LEU A 15 8.29 7.69 -2.89
CA LEU A 15 7.67 8.74 -2.09
C LEU A 15 6.73 9.60 -2.94
N TYR A 16 6.07 10.53 -2.27
CA TYR A 16 5.04 11.38 -2.85
C TYR A 16 5.47 12.84 -2.97
N VAL A 17 4.96 13.49 -4.01
CA VAL A 17 4.91 14.94 -4.18
C VAL A 17 3.49 15.37 -3.86
N VAL A 18 3.37 16.40 -3.02
CA VAL A 18 2.11 17.06 -2.71
C VAL A 18 2.11 18.46 -3.33
N ASP A 19 1.12 18.74 -4.17
CA ASP A 19 0.84 20.07 -4.73
C ASP A 19 -0.29 20.73 -3.93
N PHE A 20 0.07 21.74 -3.15
CA PHE A 20 -0.82 22.56 -2.33
C PHE A 20 -1.43 23.73 -3.13
N GLY A 21 -1.24 23.77 -4.45
CA GLY A 21 -1.74 24.81 -5.34
C GLY A 21 -0.78 25.98 -5.49
N GLN A 22 -0.39 26.63 -4.39
CA GLN A 22 0.60 27.73 -4.41
C GLN A 22 2.05 27.25 -4.26
N SER A 23 2.24 26.08 -3.68
CA SER A 23 3.54 25.45 -3.44
C SER A 23 3.46 23.96 -3.69
N CYS A 24 4.61 23.33 -3.92
CA CYS A 24 4.72 21.89 -4.02
C CYS A 24 5.84 21.43 -3.10
N SER A 25 5.64 20.29 -2.46
CA SER A 25 6.62 19.70 -1.57
C SER A 25 6.86 18.23 -1.92
N VAL A 26 8.09 17.78 -1.78
CA VAL A 26 8.56 16.46 -2.23
C VAL A 26 9.05 15.64 -1.05
N GLY A 27 8.72 14.35 -1.06
CA GLY A 27 9.26 13.37 -0.12
C GLY A 27 8.31 13.04 1.02
N PHE A 28 7.01 12.89 0.75
CA PHE A 28 6.07 12.37 1.74
C PHE A 28 5.95 10.85 1.65
N THR A 29 5.72 10.16 2.76
CA THR A 29 5.28 8.75 2.74
C THR A 29 3.79 8.65 2.38
N ALA A 30 3.31 7.44 2.06
CA ALA A 30 1.87 7.23 1.88
C ALA A 30 1.09 7.51 3.17
N ASP A 31 1.61 7.09 4.33
CA ASP A 31 1.01 7.36 5.65
C ASP A 31 0.87 8.88 5.91
N GLU A 32 1.91 9.67 5.61
CA GLU A 32 1.87 11.13 5.75
C GLU A 32 0.86 11.79 4.80
N VAL A 33 0.77 11.29 3.56
CA VAL A 33 -0.23 11.79 2.61
C VAL A 33 -1.65 11.45 3.06
N ALA A 34 -1.86 10.24 3.59
CA ALA A 34 -3.15 9.84 4.15
C ALA A 34 -3.55 10.77 5.30
N GLU A 35 -2.64 11.04 6.24
CA GLU A 35 -2.89 11.97 7.36
C GLU A 35 -3.19 13.40 6.87
N LEU A 36 -2.49 13.89 5.84
CA LEU A 36 -2.81 15.18 5.24
C LEU A 36 -4.23 15.20 4.66
N LEU A 37 -4.62 14.18 3.90
CA LEU A 37 -5.94 14.12 3.25
C LEU A 37 -7.11 13.98 4.24
N GLU A 38 -6.86 13.48 5.44
CA GLU A 38 -7.85 13.45 6.52
C GLU A 38 -8.13 14.84 7.12
N SER A 39 -7.19 15.78 6.97
CA SER A 39 -7.33 17.15 7.46
C SER A 39 -8.20 18.00 6.55
N GLU A 40 -9.16 18.73 7.13
CA GLU A 40 -10.00 19.71 6.42
C GLU A 40 -9.19 20.73 5.62
N ASN A 41 -7.99 21.09 6.10
CA ASN A 41 -7.15 22.10 5.47
C ASN A 41 -6.51 21.63 4.15
N PHE A 42 -6.53 20.33 3.86
CA PHE A 42 -5.80 19.75 2.74
C PHE A 42 -6.64 18.81 1.87
N LYS A 43 -7.98 18.86 1.95
CA LYS A 43 -8.86 17.99 1.15
C LYS A 43 -8.66 18.11 -0.36
N ASP A 44 -8.25 19.28 -0.84
CA ASP A 44 -8.13 19.59 -2.27
C ASP A 44 -6.69 19.54 -2.81
N ILE A 45 -5.72 19.01 -2.03
CA ILE A 45 -4.34 18.85 -2.50
C ILE A 45 -4.27 17.82 -3.63
N LYS A 46 -3.31 17.99 -4.54
CA LYS A 46 -3.03 17.00 -5.57
C LYS A 46 -1.81 16.18 -5.18
N VAL A 47 -1.95 14.86 -5.27
CA VAL A 47 -0.92 13.92 -4.87
C VAL A 47 -0.34 13.25 -6.11
N TYR A 48 0.98 13.11 -6.13
CA TYR A 48 1.70 12.40 -7.17
C TYR A 48 2.73 11.45 -6.58
N LYS A 49 2.71 10.18 -6.97
CA LYS A 49 3.73 9.20 -6.60
C LYS A 49 4.94 9.33 -7.52
N ILE A 50 6.14 9.32 -6.95
CA ILE A 50 7.40 9.36 -7.70
C ILE A 50 7.68 7.94 -8.19
N TYR A 51 7.28 7.67 -9.43
CA TYR A 51 7.48 6.38 -10.08
C TYR A 51 8.96 6.14 -10.42
N ASN A 52 9.62 7.20 -10.90
CA ASN A 52 11.04 7.15 -11.23
C ASN A 52 11.72 8.49 -10.96
N ALA A 53 13.03 8.44 -10.69
CA ALA A 53 13.85 9.61 -10.43
C ALA A 53 15.26 9.41 -10.98
N TYR A 54 15.83 10.45 -11.60
CA TYR A 54 17.09 10.41 -12.33
C TYR A 54 18.15 11.30 -11.66
N PRO A 55 19.46 10.96 -11.74
CA PRO A 55 20.54 11.72 -11.07
C PRO A 55 20.58 13.23 -11.38
N ASP A 56 20.04 13.64 -12.53
CA ASP A 56 19.94 15.04 -12.96
C ASP A 56 18.77 15.83 -12.31
N GLY A 57 18.01 15.19 -11.41
CA GLY A 57 16.87 15.79 -10.72
C GLY A 57 15.53 15.58 -11.44
N LYS A 58 15.52 15.02 -12.65
CA LYS A 58 14.26 14.71 -13.36
C LYS A 58 13.50 13.61 -12.62
N MET A 59 12.17 13.73 -12.59
CA MET A 59 11.27 12.74 -11.98
C MET A 59 10.10 12.42 -12.89
N GLU A 60 9.65 11.18 -12.84
CA GLU A 60 8.43 10.68 -13.46
C GLU A 60 7.37 10.53 -12.38
N LEU A 61 6.29 11.29 -12.52
CA LEU A 61 5.23 11.38 -11.54
C LEU A 61 3.97 10.70 -12.05
N LYS A 62 3.32 9.91 -11.20
CA LYS A 62 2.00 9.33 -11.44
C LYS A 62 1.00 10.04 -10.54
N GLY A 63 0.00 10.67 -11.12
CA GLY A 63 -1.10 11.26 -10.34
C GLY A 63 -1.85 10.18 -9.57
N VAL A 64 -2.13 10.46 -8.29
CA VAL A 64 -2.82 9.53 -7.39
C VAL A 64 -4.10 10.20 -6.90
N PRO A 65 -5.28 9.65 -7.21
CA PRO A 65 -6.54 10.16 -6.70
C PRO A 65 -6.59 10.06 -5.18
N SER A 66 -7.02 11.11 -4.49
CA SER A 66 -7.07 11.15 -3.02
C SER A 66 -7.94 10.05 -2.43
N GLU A 67 -8.97 9.61 -3.16
CA GLU A 67 -9.88 8.55 -2.73
C GLU A 67 -9.16 7.21 -2.53
N ILE A 68 -8.02 6.98 -3.20
CA ILE A 68 -7.31 5.69 -3.09
C ILE A 68 -6.78 5.45 -1.67
N PHE A 69 -6.41 6.50 -0.94
CA PHE A 69 -5.89 6.42 0.43
C PHE A 69 -6.97 6.03 1.46
N GLN A 70 -8.24 5.99 1.02
CA GLN A 70 -9.38 5.59 1.84
C GLN A 70 -9.92 4.20 1.40
N LEU A 71 -9.24 3.53 0.48
CA LEU A 71 -9.66 2.25 -0.08
C LEU A 71 -8.67 1.15 0.32
N GLU A 72 -9.21 -0.06 0.48
CA GLU A 72 -8.41 -1.26 0.62
C GLU A 72 -8.34 -1.99 -0.73
N PHE A 73 -7.16 -2.51 -1.05
CA PHE A 73 -6.92 -3.43 -2.14
C PHE A 73 -6.78 -4.84 -1.54
N GLY A 74 -7.39 -5.83 -2.19
CA GLY A 74 -7.27 -7.22 -1.79
C GLY A 74 -6.66 -8.07 -2.90
N MET A 75 -5.82 -9.02 -2.51
CA MET A 75 -5.40 -10.14 -3.36
C MET A 75 -5.87 -11.44 -2.72
N PHE A 76 -6.55 -12.25 -3.52
CA PHE A 76 -7.32 -13.42 -3.10
C PHE A 76 -6.80 -14.64 -3.84
N PHE A 77 -6.31 -15.63 -3.10
CA PHE A 77 -5.76 -16.87 -3.63
C PHE A 77 -6.70 -18.02 -3.26
N TYR A 78 -7.39 -18.57 -4.25
CA TYR A 78 -8.44 -19.56 -4.03
C TYR A 78 -7.88 -20.98 -3.99
N ALA A 79 -8.48 -21.83 -3.15
CA ALA A 79 -8.19 -23.25 -3.07
C ALA A 79 -9.49 -24.05 -2.96
N SER A 80 -9.46 -25.30 -3.45
CA SER A 80 -10.62 -26.20 -3.42
C SER A 80 -10.75 -27.01 -2.13
N ASP A 81 -9.72 -26.99 -1.28
CA ASP A 81 -9.68 -27.76 -0.04
C ASP A 81 -8.97 -27.00 1.08
N GLU A 82 -9.35 -27.31 2.32
CA GLU A 82 -8.86 -26.65 3.52
C GLU A 82 -7.35 -26.84 3.73
N ALA A 83 -6.81 -28.02 3.39
CA ALA A 83 -5.41 -28.34 3.62
C ALA A 83 -4.49 -27.50 2.71
N THR A 84 -4.87 -27.31 1.45
CA THR A 84 -4.19 -26.41 0.51
C THR A 84 -4.30 -24.96 0.99
N ALA A 85 -5.50 -24.49 1.34
CA ALA A 85 -5.70 -23.14 1.86
C ALA A 85 -4.87 -22.85 3.13
N ASN A 86 -4.80 -23.80 4.06
CA ASN A 86 -4.01 -23.67 5.28
C ASN A 86 -2.51 -23.59 4.99
N ARG A 87 -2.03 -24.38 4.02
CA ARG A 87 -0.63 -24.33 3.58
C ARG A 87 -0.31 -22.97 2.94
N ASP A 88 -1.18 -22.48 2.07
CA ASP A 88 -1.00 -21.22 1.36
C ASP A 88 -1.01 -20.03 2.34
N TYR A 89 -1.94 -20.03 3.30
CA TYR A 89 -2.00 -19.04 4.38
C TYR A 89 -0.73 -19.06 5.24
N LYS A 90 -0.33 -20.23 5.75
CA LYS A 90 0.88 -20.34 6.60
C LYS A 90 2.15 -19.95 5.84
N THR A 91 2.23 -20.29 4.56
CA THR A 91 3.36 -19.89 3.72
C THR A 91 3.46 -18.38 3.62
N LEU A 92 2.34 -17.68 3.41
CA LEU A 92 2.31 -16.23 3.35
C LEU A 92 2.74 -15.59 4.67
N VAL A 93 2.11 -16.00 5.78
CA VAL A 93 2.40 -15.45 7.12
C VAL A 93 3.85 -15.70 7.53
N ASN A 94 4.37 -16.90 7.31
CA ASN A 94 5.76 -17.23 7.65
C ASN A 94 6.78 -16.48 6.77
N SER A 95 6.45 -16.23 5.50
CA SER A 95 7.30 -15.42 4.62
C SER A 95 7.36 -13.96 5.07
N ALA A 96 6.24 -13.42 5.59
CA ALA A 96 6.20 -12.06 6.12
C ALA A 96 7.11 -11.85 7.34
N VAL A 97 7.42 -12.91 8.11
CA VAL A 97 8.40 -12.84 9.21
C VAL A 97 9.84 -12.69 8.67
N LYS A 98 10.14 -13.33 7.53
CA LYS A 98 11.48 -13.29 6.92
C LYS A 98 11.71 -12.03 6.10
N THR A 99 10.66 -11.56 5.45
CA THR A 99 10.67 -10.39 4.58
C THR A 99 9.38 -9.64 4.84
N ALA A 100 9.46 -8.59 5.64
CA ALA A 100 8.28 -7.84 6.04
C ALA A 100 7.55 -7.24 4.82
N PRO A 101 6.22 -7.13 4.89
CA PRO A 101 5.45 -6.46 3.84
C PRO A 101 5.76 -4.96 3.78
N PRO A 102 5.37 -4.29 2.69
CA PRO A 102 5.57 -2.84 2.51
C PRO A 102 4.79 -1.97 3.49
N ALA A 103 3.64 -2.46 3.96
CA ALA A 103 2.78 -1.77 4.91
C ALA A 103 2.02 -2.78 5.78
N LYS A 104 1.22 -2.26 6.70
CA LYS A 104 0.28 -3.07 7.48
C LYS A 104 -0.74 -3.74 6.55
N ALA A 105 -0.97 -5.04 6.74
CA ALA A 105 -1.92 -5.81 5.94
C ALA A 105 -2.64 -6.89 6.75
N LYS A 106 -3.91 -7.10 6.45
CA LYS A 106 -4.73 -8.18 7.00
C LYS A 106 -4.51 -9.43 6.15
N VAL A 107 -4.32 -10.59 6.78
CA VAL A 107 -4.30 -11.88 6.10
C VAL A 107 -5.39 -12.75 6.68
N HIS A 108 -6.31 -13.23 5.86
CA HIS A 108 -7.38 -14.12 6.28
C HIS A 108 -7.26 -15.46 5.57
N MET A 109 -7.46 -16.55 6.29
CA MET A 109 -7.91 -17.82 5.72
C MET A 109 -9.42 -17.89 5.92
N ALA A 110 -10.19 -17.92 4.83
CA ALA A 110 -11.64 -17.92 4.89
C ALA A 110 -12.26 -18.99 4.00
N GLN A 111 -13.48 -19.39 4.34
CA GLN A 111 -14.27 -20.40 3.66
C GLN A 111 -15.56 -19.79 3.11
N TYR A 112 -15.82 -20.04 1.83
CA TYR A 112 -17.09 -19.73 1.16
C TYR A 112 -18.04 -20.93 1.17
N SER A 113 -17.50 -22.13 0.99
CA SER A 113 -18.23 -23.41 1.01
C SER A 113 -17.24 -24.56 1.27
N ASP A 114 -17.74 -25.80 1.39
CA ASP A 114 -16.92 -26.99 1.64
C ASP A 114 -15.82 -27.24 0.60
N GLU A 115 -15.98 -26.70 -0.61
CA GLU A 115 -15.03 -26.85 -1.74
C GLU A 115 -14.44 -25.51 -2.20
N LYS A 116 -14.59 -24.44 -1.41
CA LYS A 116 -14.10 -23.11 -1.79
C LYS A 116 -13.54 -22.36 -0.59
N PHE A 117 -12.23 -22.25 -0.57
CA PHE A 117 -11.44 -21.52 0.42
C PHE A 117 -10.66 -20.39 -0.25
N VAL A 118 -10.24 -19.41 0.56
CA VAL A 118 -9.43 -18.31 0.10
C VAL A 118 -8.38 -17.94 1.15
N THR A 119 -7.15 -17.72 0.71
CA THR A 119 -6.18 -16.91 1.44
C THR A 119 -6.26 -15.49 0.89
N ALA A 120 -6.73 -14.55 1.70
CA ALA A 120 -6.85 -13.14 1.34
C ALA A 120 -5.72 -12.34 2.00
N VAL A 121 -5.09 -11.44 1.25
CA VAL A 121 -4.25 -10.36 1.80
C VAL A 121 -4.85 -9.01 1.41
N ILE A 122 -5.18 -8.20 2.41
CA ILE A 122 -5.91 -6.95 2.26
C ILE A 122 -5.09 -5.82 2.88
N PHE A 123 -4.86 -4.75 2.14
CA PHE A 123 -3.93 -3.67 2.50
C PHE A 123 -4.38 -2.33 1.88
N PRO A 124 -3.83 -1.18 2.33
CA PRO A 124 -4.19 0.12 1.78
C PRO A 124 -3.86 0.23 0.28
N ALA A 125 -4.80 0.72 -0.52
CA ALA A 125 -4.77 0.54 -1.97
C ALA A 125 -3.62 1.28 -2.68
N GLU A 126 -3.07 2.33 -2.08
CA GLU A 126 -1.90 3.08 -2.57
C GLU A 126 -0.60 2.24 -2.59
N TYR A 127 -0.57 1.13 -1.85
CA TYR A 127 0.56 0.18 -1.78
C TYR A 127 0.43 -1.00 -2.77
N ASN A 128 -0.52 -1.00 -3.70
CA ASN A 128 -0.73 -2.12 -4.64
C ASN A 128 0.54 -2.54 -5.38
N ASP A 129 1.31 -1.59 -5.90
CA ASP A 129 2.51 -1.89 -6.68
C ASP A 129 3.59 -2.52 -5.77
N GLU A 130 3.74 -2.02 -4.54
CA GLU A 130 4.66 -2.53 -3.55
C GLU A 130 4.29 -3.92 -3.05
N PHE A 131 3.01 -4.18 -2.76
CA PHE A 131 2.56 -5.52 -2.34
C PHE A 131 2.68 -6.53 -3.47
N SER A 132 2.35 -6.14 -4.71
CA SER A 132 2.55 -6.99 -5.88
C SER A 132 4.02 -7.39 -6.01
N LYS A 133 4.94 -6.42 -5.88
CA LYS A 133 6.37 -6.66 -5.90
C LYS A 133 6.82 -7.54 -4.73
N TRP A 134 6.35 -7.26 -3.52
CA TRP A 134 6.71 -8.03 -2.33
C TRP A 134 6.31 -9.50 -2.45
N LEU A 135 5.09 -9.80 -2.93
CA LEU A 135 4.63 -11.16 -3.18
C LEU A 135 5.51 -11.89 -4.20
N LEU A 136 5.98 -11.19 -5.24
CA LEU A 136 6.94 -11.73 -6.20
C LEU A 136 8.32 -11.97 -5.57
N ASP A 137 8.81 -11.04 -4.76
CA ASP A 137 10.12 -11.12 -4.11
C ASP A 137 10.19 -12.26 -3.09
N ILE A 138 9.09 -12.55 -2.35
CA ILE A 138 8.99 -13.73 -1.48
C ILE A 138 8.63 -15.01 -2.25
N ASN A 139 8.50 -14.93 -3.58
CA ASN A 139 8.08 -16.02 -4.47
C ASN A 139 6.78 -16.71 -4.00
N TYR A 140 5.81 -15.92 -3.54
CA TYR A 140 4.52 -16.44 -3.12
C TYR A 140 3.71 -16.89 -4.33
N LYS A 141 3.39 -18.19 -4.38
CA LYS A 141 2.65 -18.83 -5.48
C LYS A 141 1.72 -19.88 -4.90
N THR A 142 0.48 -19.87 -5.38
CA THR A 142 -0.55 -20.85 -5.04
C THR A 142 -0.92 -21.66 -6.29
N ALA A 143 -1.57 -22.81 -6.09
CA ALA A 143 -1.96 -23.68 -7.21
C ALA A 143 -3.27 -23.25 -7.88
N GLY A 144 -4.15 -22.56 -7.14
CA GLY A 144 -5.46 -22.13 -7.63
C GLY A 144 -5.44 -20.76 -8.31
N SER A 145 -6.63 -20.29 -8.67
CA SER A 145 -6.81 -18.96 -9.26
C SER A 145 -6.50 -17.85 -8.26
N ALA A 146 -6.05 -16.71 -8.78
CA ALA A 146 -5.84 -15.50 -8.01
C ALA A 146 -6.68 -14.36 -8.59
N GLU A 147 -7.28 -13.55 -7.73
CA GLU A 147 -8.00 -12.31 -8.07
C GLU A 147 -7.41 -11.16 -7.26
N GLY A 148 -7.25 -9.99 -7.87
CA GLY A 148 -6.75 -8.79 -7.20
C GLY A 148 -7.58 -7.57 -7.57
N GLY A 149 -7.85 -6.71 -6.60
CA GLY A 149 -8.53 -5.45 -6.85
C GLY A 149 -9.20 -4.83 -5.63
N ILE A 150 -9.54 -3.55 -5.76
CA ILE A 150 -10.42 -2.83 -4.82
C ILE A 150 -11.82 -3.46 -4.84
N GLU A 151 -12.37 -3.73 -6.03
CA GLU A 151 -13.69 -4.36 -6.14
C GLU A 151 -13.70 -5.80 -5.60
N ALA A 152 -12.58 -6.52 -5.71
CA ALA A 152 -12.44 -7.84 -5.09
C ALA A 152 -12.48 -7.74 -3.56
N ALA A 153 -11.82 -6.74 -2.96
CA ALA A 153 -11.90 -6.48 -1.53
C ALA A 153 -13.32 -6.11 -1.07
N LYS A 154 -14.01 -5.23 -1.79
CA LYS A 154 -15.41 -4.88 -1.52
C LYS A 154 -16.31 -6.11 -1.58
N ARG A 155 -16.14 -6.95 -2.61
CA ARG A 155 -16.92 -8.19 -2.78
C ARG A 155 -16.66 -9.17 -1.64
N TYR A 156 -15.40 -9.36 -1.26
CA TYR A 156 -15.01 -10.20 -0.14
C TYR A 156 -15.69 -9.77 1.17
N TYR A 157 -15.75 -8.47 1.45
CA TYR A 157 -16.46 -7.96 2.62
C TYR A 157 -17.98 -8.12 2.53
N ALA A 158 -18.56 -7.91 1.35
CA ALA A 158 -20.00 -8.06 1.13
C ALA A 158 -20.46 -9.53 1.23
N ASP A 159 -19.67 -10.46 0.71
CA ASP A 159 -19.95 -11.89 0.76
C ASP A 159 -19.81 -12.47 2.18
N ALA A 160 -19.06 -11.79 3.06
CA ALA A 160 -18.84 -12.15 4.45
C ALA A 160 -18.52 -13.65 4.66
N PRO A 161 -17.49 -14.21 3.99
CA PRO A 161 -17.14 -15.61 4.15
C PRO A 161 -16.73 -15.92 5.58
N GLN A 162 -16.85 -17.18 5.99
CA GLN A 162 -16.44 -17.61 7.33
C GLN A 162 -14.92 -17.50 7.45
N ILE A 163 -14.45 -16.57 8.28
CA ILE A 163 -13.01 -16.46 8.59
C ILE A 163 -12.65 -17.59 9.55
N ILE A 164 -11.79 -18.49 9.09
CA ILE A 164 -11.25 -19.61 9.88
C ILE A 164 -10.05 -19.13 10.69
N GLU A 165 -9.15 -18.40 10.04
CA GLU A 165 -7.93 -17.87 10.67
C GLU A 165 -7.62 -16.46 10.18
N TRP A 166 -7.00 -15.65 11.04
CA TRP A 166 -6.67 -14.26 10.79
C TRP A 166 -5.26 -13.95 11.31
N HIS A 167 -4.53 -13.11 10.57
CA HIS A 167 -3.28 -12.53 11.01
C HIS A 167 -3.14 -11.06 10.58
N GLN A 168 -2.52 -10.25 11.42
CA GLN A 168 -2.12 -8.89 11.07
C GLN A 168 -0.62 -8.88 10.75
N LEU A 169 -0.27 -8.50 9.52
CA LEU A 169 1.11 -8.24 9.15
C LEU A 169 1.49 -6.80 9.48
N PHE A 170 2.76 -6.59 9.79
CA PHE A 170 3.38 -5.29 10.09
C PHE A 170 4.62 -5.10 9.20
N SER A 171 4.87 -3.87 8.76
CA SER A 171 6.06 -3.52 7.97
C SER A 171 7.34 -3.56 8.81
N ALA A 172 8.49 -3.80 8.17
CA ALA A 172 9.80 -3.89 8.85
C ALA A 172 10.22 -2.55 9.46
N ASP A 173 10.15 -1.49 8.66
CA ASP A 173 10.58 -0.15 9.03
C ASP A 173 9.72 0.85 8.26
N GLN A 174 8.91 1.65 8.96
CA GLN A 174 8.40 2.89 8.38
C GLN A 174 9.62 3.79 8.23
N ILE A 175 9.83 4.40 7.05
CA ILE A 175 10.64 5.63 7.05
C ILE A 175 9.95 6.55 8.06
N ASP A 176 10.66 7.01 9.10
CA ASP A 176 10.10 7.80 10.21
C ASP A 176 9.07 8.78 9.65
N SER A 177 7.80 8.47 9.86
CA SER A 177 6.71 9.24 9.29
C SER A 177 6.43 10.39 10.24
N MET A 178 6.49 11.60 9.70
CA MET A 178 6.13 12.79 10.44
C MET A 178 4.63 12.77 10.72
N THR A 179 4.24 13.15 11.94
CA THR A 179 2.82 13.24 12.33
C THR A 179 2.52 14.60 12.95
N GLY A 180 1.26 15.00 12.93
CA GLY A 180 0.76 16.20 13.61
C GLY A 180 1.57 17.47 13.28
N ALA A 181 2.17 18.08 14.30
CA ALA A 181 2.88 19.35 14.15
C ALA A 181 4.13 19.27 13.26
N GLU A 182 4.80 18.11 13.24
CA GLU A 182 5.98 17.88 12.39
C GLU A 182 5.57 17.82 10.92
N LEU A 183 4.50 17.07 10.63
CA LEU A 183 3.92 16.97 9.29
C LEU A 183 3.43 18.33 8.78
N LEU A 184 2.72 19.08 9.63
CA LEU A 184 2.29 20.45 9.30
C LEU A 184 3.46 21.38 8.99
N THR A 185 4.58 21.22 9.68
CA THR A 185 5.80 22.00 9.38
C THR A 185 6.39 21.59 8.03
N ALA A 186 6.43 20.29 7.73
CA ALA A 186 6.91 19.76 6.46
C ALA A 186 6.11 20.26 5.25
N THR A 187 4.80 20.52 5.38
CA THR A 187 3.98 21.13 4.30
C THR A 187 4.49 22.50 3.83
N LYS A 188 5.25 23.21 4.67
CA LYS A 188 5.82 24.53 4.35
C LYS A 188 7.20 24.44 3.72
N MET A 189 7.79 23.24 3.65
CA MET A 189 9.12 23.00 3.09
C MET A 189 8.99 22.56 1.63
N ALA A 190 9.97 22.92 0.79
CA ALA A 190 9.99 22.43 -0.60
C ALA A 190 10.40 20.95 -0.69
N ILE A 191 11.19 20.49 0.27
CA ILE A 191 11.63 19.11 0.42
C ILE A 191 11.34 18.72 1.88
N ALA A 192 10.50 17.71 2.08
CA ALA A 192 10.07 17.29 3.41
C ALA A 192 11.15 16.48 4.17
N ARG A 193 12.13 15.89 3.46
CA ARG A 193 13.23 15.07 4.03
C ARG A 193 14.54 15.03 3.24
#